data_AF-A0A3D4CGU0-F1
#
_entry.id   AF-A0A3D4CGU0-F1
#
_cell.length_a   1.000
_cell.length_b   1.000
_cell.length_c   1.000
_cell.angle_alpha   90.00
_cell.angle_beta   90.00
_cell.angle_gamma   90.00
#
_symmetry.space_group_name_H-M   'P 1'
#
loop_
_entity.id
_entity.type
_entity.pdbx_description
1 polymer ?
#
loop_
_entity_poly.entity_id
_entity_poly.type
_entity_poly.pdbx_seq_one_letter_code
_entity_poly.pdbx_strand_id
1 'polypeptide(L)'
;MNKLLHIIIFPALLMSFNHLFSQQNDTLKLHEKFNHITADELNNIYIWNDENLKKYDFINRQQFIYNNISLGSIYQIDAYNPMKILVFHADFNTI
;
A
#
# COMPACT_ATOMS: atom_id res chain seq x y z
N MET A 1 -1.89 -16.44 -50.50
CA MET A 1 -2.41 -16.58 -49.12
C MET A 1 -1.42 -16.11 -48.06
N ASN A 2 -0.13 -16.46 -48.17
CA ASN A 2 0.89 -16.20 -47.14
C ASN A 2 1.22 -14.70 -46.93
N LYS A 3 1.14 -13.87 -47.97
CA LYS A 3 1.39 -12.41 -47.86
C LYS A 3 0.28 -11.64 -47.11
N LEU A 4 -0.97 -12.09 -47.21
CA LEU A 4 -2.11 -11.50 -46.47
C LEU A 4 -2.03 -11.81 -44.98
N LEU A 5 -1.48 -12.98 -44.63
CA LEU A 5 -1.34 -13.46 -43.26
C LEU A 5 -0.30 -12.61 -42.49
N HIS A 6 0.79 -12.20 -43.15
CA HIS A 6 1.79 -11.30 -42.55
C HIS A 6 1.30 -9.86 -42.35
N ILE A 7 0.44 -9.36 -43.24
CA ILE A 7 -0.14 -8.01 -43.13
C ILE A 7 -1.05 -7.88 -41.90
N ILE A 8 -1.66 -8.98 -41.44
CA ILE A 8 -2.55 -8.99 -40.26
C ILE A 8 -1.76 -9.27 -38.97
N ILE A 9 -0.80 -10.20 -39.02
CA ILE A 9 -0.02 -10.58 -37.82
C ILE A 9 0.94 -9.46 -37.38
N PHE A 10 1.55 -8.75 -38.32
CA PHE A 10 2.54 -7.71 -38.02
C PHE A 10 1.97 -6.54 -37.18
N PRO A 11 0.81 -5.93 -37.51
CA PRO A 11 0.21 -4.89 -36.68
C PRO A 11 -0.36 -5.42 -35.35
N ALA A 12 -0.87 -6.65 -35.33
CA ALA A 12 -1.34 -7.28 -34.09
C ALA A 12 -0.20 -7.51 -33.08
N LEU A 13 0.99 -7.88 -33.56
CA LEU A 13 2.18 -8.00 -32.73
C LEU A 13 2.62 -6.64 -32.16
N LEU A 14 2.60 -5.58 -32.98
CA LEU A 14 2.97 -4.22 -32.55
C LEU A 14 2.03 -3.61 -31.50
N MET A 15 0.73 -3.94 -31.53
CA MET A 15 -0.21 -3.46 -30.52
C MET A 15 0.03 -4.08 -29.13
N SER A 16 0.52 -5.32 -29.07
CA SER A 16 0.78 -6.02 -27.81
C SER A 16 1.98 -5.47 -27.01
N PHE A 17 2.92 -4.76 -27.66
CA PHE A 17 4.09 -4.18 -26.98
C PHE A 17 3.76 -2.94 -26.13
N ASN A 18 2.67 -2.23 -26.41
CA ASN A 18 2.33 -0.99 -25.69
C ASN A 18 1.78 -1.25 -24.28
N HIS A 19 1.31 -2.46 -23.98
CA HIS A 19 0.78 -2.80 -22.66
C HIS A 19 1.88 -3.03 -21.60
N LEU A 20 3.13 -3.24 -22.01
CA LEU A 20 4.23 -3.58 -21.09
C LEU A 20 4.83 -2.36 -20.36
N PHE A 21 4.52 -1.13 -20.80
CA PHE A 21 5.16 0.10 -20.29
C PHE A 21 4.27 0.98 -19.39
N SER A 22 3.06 0.55 -19.01
CA SER A 22 2.12 1.40 -18.26
C SER A 22 2.25 1.33 -16.73
N GLN A 23 3.36 0.82 -16.17
CA GLN A 23 3.61 0.99 -14.74
C GLN A 23 4.26 2.35 -14.48
N GLN A 24 3.42 3.31 -14.13
CA GLN A 24 3.86 4.60 -13.62
C GLN A 24 4.33 4.43 -12.18
N ASN A 25 5.61 4.68 -11.93
CA ASN A 25 6.19 4.66 -10.59
C ASN A 25 5.89 5.99 -9.88
N ASP A 26 4.69 6.13 -9.34
CA ASP A 26 4.36 7.26 -8.49
C ASP A 26 5.10 7.13 -7.16
N THR A 27 6.00 8.09 -6.89
CA THR A 27 6.75 8.12 -5.64
C THR A 27 5.89 8.79 -4.57
N LEU A 28 5.46 8.01 -3.57
CA LEU A 28 4.73 8.54 -2.44
C LEU A 28 5.67 9.27 -1.48
N LYS A 29 5.43 10.57 -1.25
CA LYS A 29 6.18 11.40 -0.29
C LYS A 29 5.40 11.60 1.00
N LEU A 30 5.77 10.88 2.04
CA LEU A 30 5.26 11.09 3.40
C LEU A 30 6.06 12.19 4.09
N HIS A 31 5.38 13.22 4.58
CA HIS A 31 6.00 14.34 5.32
C HIS A 31 5.92 14.13 6.85
N GLU A 32 5.38 12.99 7.26
CA GLU A 32 5.12 12.64 8.66
C GLU A 32 6.31 11.89 9.25
N LYS A 33 6.56 12.10 10.55
CA LYS A 33 7.54 11.29 11.27
C LYS A 33 6.89 9.97 11.67
N PHE A 34 7.49 8.87 11.25
CA PHE A 34 7.08 7.53 11.61
C PHE A 34 8.31 6.64 11.81
N ASN A 35 8.14 5.58 12.58
CA ASN A 35 9.21 4.62 12.86
C ASN A 35 9.05 3.38 11.98
N HIS A 36 7.81 3.08 11.58
CA HIS A 36 7.46 1.88 10.85
C HIS A 36 6.43 2.16 9.76
N ILE A 37 6.45 1.32 8.73
CA ILE A 37 5.56 1.39 7.58
C ILE A 37 5.22 -0.01 7.09
N THR A 38 3.99 -0.21 6.62
CA THR A 38 3.55 -1.39 5.88
C THR A 38 2.45 -1.02 4.90
N ALA A 39 2.11 -1.93 4.01
CA ALA A 39 1.01 -1.78 3.06
C ALA A 39 0.17 -3.06 2.99
N ASP A 40 -1.10 -2.91 2.64
CA ASP A 40 -2.00 -4.04 2.41
C ASP A 40 -2.20 -4.29 0.90
N GLU A 41 -2.88 -5.40 0.56
CA GLU A 41 -3.15 -5.79 -0.83
C GLU A 41 -4.10 -4.83 -1.58
N LEU A 42 -4.73 -3.89 -0.87
CA LEU A 42 -5.59 -2.85 -1.44
C LEU A 42 -4.84 -1.52 -1.64
N ASN A 43 -3.51 -1.53 -1.54
CA ASN A 43 -2.64 -0.35 -1.64
C ASN A 43 -2.91 0.72 -0.57
N ASN A 44 -3.49 0.35 0.57
CA ASN A 44 -3.47 1.26 1.71
C ASN A 44 -2.11 1.22 2.37
N ILE A 45 -1.64 2.39 2.81
CA ILE A 45 -0.36 2.56 3.46
C ILE A 45 -0.60 2.85 4.93
N TYR A 46 0.07 2.12 5.78
CA TYR A 46 -0.02 2.27 7.23
C TYR A 46 1.34 2.70 7.74
N ILE A 47 1.37 3.83 8.43
CA ILE A 47 2.56 4.29 9.15
C ILE A 47 2.23 4.38 10.63
N TRP A 48 3.20 4.05 11.48
CA TRP A 48 3.02 4.22 12.90
C TRP A 48 4.32 4.56 13.62
N ASN A 49 4.13 5.10 14.81
CA ASN A 49 5.13 5.26 15.86
C ASN A 49 4.52 4.73 17.17
N ASP A 50 5.18 5.02 18.29
CA ASP A 50 4.78 4.50 19.60
C ASP A 50 3.39 5.00 20.05
N GLU A 51 2.87 6.09 19.49
CA GLU A 51 1.64 6.74 19.95
C GLU A 51 0.45 6.55 19.01
N ASN A 52 0.69 6.58 17.69
CA ASN A 52 -0.39 6.59 16.71
C ASN A 52 -0.07 5.78 15.46
N LEU A 53 -1.14 5.20 14.92
CA LEU A 53 -1.20 4.53 13.63
C LEU A 53 -2.04 5.40 12.68
N LYS A 54 -1.51 5.68 11.49
CA LYS A 54 -2.20 6.43 10.45
C LYS A 54 -2.34 5.57 9.20
N LYS A 55 -3.51 5.61 8.58
CA LYS A 55 -3.80 4.98 7.29
C LYS A 55 -3.90 6.04 6.20
N TYR A 56 -3.22 5.82 5.10
CA TYR A 56 -3.28 6.61 3.87
C TYR A 56 -3.79 5.76 2.73
N ASP A 57 -4.48 6.39 1.78
CA ASP A 57 -4.74 5.77 0.49
C ASP A 57 -3.50 5.84 -0.42
N PHE A 58 -3.59 5.20 -1.59
CA PHE A 58 -2.51 5.16 -2.58
C PHE A 58 -2.13 6.53 -3.16
N ILE A 59 -2.95 7.57 -2.95
CA ILE A 59 -2.64 8.95 -3.36
C ILE A 59 -2.27 9.85 -2.18
N ASN A 60 -1.83 9.25 -1.07
CA ASN A 60 -1.32 9.95 0.11
C ASN A 60 -2.36 10.80 0.86
N ARG A 61 -3.65 10.49 0.73
CA ARG A 61 -4.68 11.09 1.59
C ARG A 61 -4.87 10.26 2.84
N GLN A 62 -4.68 10.88 4.00
CA GLN A 62 -4.97 10.26 5.28
C GLN A 62 -6.47 9.90 5.34
N GLN A 63 -6.77 8.62 5.51
CA GLN A 63 -8.13 8.09 5.64
C GLN A 63 -8.52 7.94 7.11
N PHE A 64 -7.56 7.59 7.97
CA PHE A 64 -7.85 7.23 9.35
C PHE A 64 -6.63 7.45 10.25
N ILE A 65 -6.91 7.72 11.53
CA ILE A 65 -5.92 7.77 12.61
C ILE A 65 -6.44 6.98 13.80
N TYR A 66 -5.58 6.14 14.36
CA TYR A 66 -5.80 5.43 15.61
C TYR A 66 -4.76 5.87 16.63
N ASN A 67 -5.23 6.18 17.83
CA ASN A 67 -4.41 6.46 19.00
C ASN A 67 -5.17 5.95 20.23
N ASN A 68 -4.51 5.14 21.05
CA ASN A 68 -5.05 4.71 22.33
C ASN A 68 -3.97 4.68 23.42
N ILE A 69 -3.81 5.80 24.09
CA ILE A 69 -2.85 6.00 25.18
C ILE A 69 -3.07 5.02 26.34
N SER A 70 -4.31 4.59 26.58
CA SER A 70 -4.62 3.68 27.71
C SER A 70 -4.06 2.27 27.56
N LEU A 71 -3.69 1.87 26.34
CA LEU A 71 -3.12 0.55 26.06
C LEU A 71 -1.58 0.55 26.01
N GLY A 72 -0.95 1.72 26.20
CA GLY A 72 0.50 1.89 26.10
C GLY A 72 1.01 2.02 24.67
N SER A 73 2.33 1.89 24.49
CA SER A 73 2.97 2.15 23.19
C SER A 73 2.63 1.10 22.13
N ILE A 74 2.36 1.54 20.90
CA ILE A 74 2.16 0.62 19.76
C ILE A 74 3.50 -0.04 19.43
N TYR A 75 3.55 -1.37 19.58
CA TYR A 75 4.74 -2.17 19.30
C TYR A 75 4.75 -2.68 17.87
N GLN A 76 3.62 -3.22 17.41
CA GLN A 76 3.51 -3.84 16.09
C GLN A 76 2.08 -3.73 15.57
N ILE A 77 1.93 -3.77 14.24
CA ILE A 77 0.64 -3.91 13.58
C ILE A 77 0.66 -5.11 12.61
N ASP A 78 -0.52 -5.69 12.39
CA ASP A 78 -0.77 -6.65 11.30
C ASP A 78 -1.82 -6.05 10.36
N ALA A 79 -1.42 -5.85 9.11
CA ALA A 79 -2.23 -5.29 8.04
C ALA A 79 -2.57 -6.31 6.94
N TYR A 80 -2.35 -7.61 7.17
CA TYR A 80 -2.61 -8.66 6.18
C TYR A 80 -4.09 -8.70 5.76
N ASN A 81 -5.02 -8.46 6.70
CA ASN A 81 -6.44 -8.28 6.39
C ASN A 81 -6.82 -6.79 6.39
N PRO A 82 -7.06 -6.17 5.21
CA PRO A 82 -7.40 -4.74 5.09
C PRO A 82 -8.64 -4.30 5.88
N MET A 83 -9.55 -5.23 6.19
CA MET A 83 -10.81 -4.96 6.90
C MET A 83 -10.70 -5.18 8.41
N LYS A 84 -9.57 -5.70 8.89
CA LYS A 84 -9.34 -6.01 10.31
C LYS A 84 -7.87 -5.84 10.67
N ILE A 85 -7.46 -4.59 10.81
CA ILE A 85 -6.11 -4.23 11.25
C ILE A 85 -5.96 -4.58 12.73
N LEU A 86 -4.92 -5.34 13.07
CA LEU A 86 -4.58 -5.67 14.47
C LEU A 86 -3.48 -4.74 14.94
N VAL A 87 -3.61 -4.21 16.16
CA VAL A 87 -2.63 -3.34 16.80
C VAL A 87 -2.19 -4.00 18.09
N PHE A 88 -0.90 -4.28 18.20
CA PHE A 88 -0.28 -4.89 19.37
C PHE A 88 0.45 -3.81 20.16
N HIS A 89 0.08 -3.65 21.43
CA HIS A 89 0.72 -2.70 22.34
C HIS A 89 1.72 -3.41 23.24
N ALA A 90 2.85 -2.75 23.53
CA ALA A 90 3.91 -3.29 24.38
C ALA A 90 3.45 -3.52 25.83
N ASP A 91 2.62 -2.60 26.35
CA ASP A 91 2.21 -2.55 27.76
C ASP A 91 0.77 -3.05 27.97
N PHE A 92 0.25 -3.84 27.03
CA PHE A 92 -1.10 -4.38 27.15
C PHE A 92 -1.19 -5.34 28.34
N ASN A 93 -2.03 -5.00 29.33
CA ASN A 93 -2.24 -5.75 30.58
C ASN A 93 -1.08 -5.76 31.59
N THR A 94 -0.12 -4.84 31.51
CA THR A 94 0.78 -4.58 32.64
C THR A 94 0.08 -3.70 33.68
N ILE A 95 -0.31 -4.29 34.82
CA ILE A 95 -0.83 -3.61 36.02
C ILE A 95 0.35 -3.22 36.91
#